data_AF-A0A972WSP8-F1
#
_entry.id   AF-A0A972WSP8-F1
#
_cell.length_a   1.000
_cell.length_b   1.000
_cell.length_c   1.000
_cell.angle_alpha   90.00
_cell.angle_beta   90.00
_cell.angle_gamma   90.00
#
_symmetry.space_group_name_H-M   'P 1'
#
loop_
_entity.id
_entity.type
_entity.pdbx_description
1 polymer ?
#
loop_
_entity_poly.entity_id
_entity_poly.type
_entity_poly.pdbx_seq_one_letter_code
_entity_poly.pdbx_strand_id
1 'polypeptide(L)'
;MKRSAWRIGWSLPVVALAIAPSAAFAAGAEGGLPQLDVTTFPTQIFWLIVSFTVLYIFMSKIVVPRIADVLEERQDRIADDLETAERFKGEAEGVKAEYEQTLADSREKAQALFRETHEMIVKEHAAAEAEAARKTAVTTKEAETRIAKEKDGALENLRAVASDAATAAMTKLTGISVDDTAVGKAVDAAMTQRGA
;
A
#
# COMPACT_ATOMS: atom_id res chain seq x y z
N MET A 1 -36.80 4.45 -12.17
CA MET A 1 -37.30 3.13 -12.63
C MET A 1 -38.63 2.84 -11.94
N LYS A 2 -39.66 2.32 -12.63
CA LYS A 2 -41.01 2.09 -12.05
C LYS A 2 -41.11 0.75 -11.30
N ARG A 3 -41.84 0.73 -10.19
CA ARG A 3 -42.66 -0.36 -9.58
C ARG A 3 -43.12 0.13 -8.20
N SER A 4 -44.32 0.62 -7.93
CA SER A 4 -45.71 0.24 -8.24
C SER A 4 -46.20 -1.06 -7.57
N ALA A 5 -47.18 -0.88 -6.66
CA ALA A 5 -48.19 -1.82 -6.21
C ALA A 5 -47.77 -3.03 -5.34
N TRP A 6 -48.01 -2.90 -4.03
CA TRP A 6 -48.60 -3.97 -3.22
C TRP A 6 -49.59 -3.36 -2.20
N ARG A 7 -50.79 -3.02 -2.67
CA ARG A 7 -51.98 -2.81 -1.82
C ARG A 7 -52.78 -4.11 -1.85
N ILE A 8 -52.42 -5.07 -1.01
CA ILE A 8 -53.38 -6.09 -0.57
C ILE A 8 -54.24 -5.38 0.48
N GLY A 9 -55.54 -5.19 0.27
CA GLY A 9 -56.45 -6.10 -0.39
C GLY A 9 -57.46 -6.70 0.60
N TRP A 10 -57.69 -6.04 1.75
CA TRP A 10 -58.85 -6.29 2.61
C TRP A 10 -60.13 -5.83 1.92
N SER A 11 -60.56 -6.60 0.93
CA SER A 11 -61.92 -6.63 0.41
C SER A 11 -62.54 -7.95 0.82
N LEU A 12 -62.88 -8.07 2.11
CA LEU A 12 -63.73 -9.15 2.59
C LEU A 12 -65.12 -8.98 1.94
N PRO A 13 -65.65 -9.98 1.22
CA PRO A 13 -67.05 -9.96 0.83
C PRO A 13 -67.87 -10.12 2.11
N VAL A 14 -68.71 -9.13 2.42
CA VAL A 14 -69.73 -9.28 3.47
C VAL A 14 -70.77 -10.27 2.95
N VAL A 15 -70.56 -11.55 3.23
CA VAL A 15 -71.55 -12.60 3.00
C VAL A 15 -72.67 -12.39 4.01
N ALA A 16 -73.70 -11.66 3.60
CA ALA A 16 -74.93 -11.51 4.35
C ALA A 16 -75.68 -12.85 4.37
N LEU A 17 -75.35 -13.71 5.34
CA LEU A 17 -76.11 -14.92 5.61
C LEU A 17 -77.47 -14.53 6.20
N ALA A 18 -78.47 -14.45 5.33
CA ALA A 18 -79.86 -14.30 5.74
C ALA A 18 -80.32 -15.57 6.47
N ILE A 19 -80.22 -15.56 7.80
CA ILE A 19 -80.80 -16.61 8.64
C ILE A 19 -82.32 -16.43 8.59
N ALA A 20 -82.97 -17.18 7.70
CA ALA A 20 -84.41 -17.37 7.77
C ALA A 20 -84.74 -18.08 9.10
N PRO A 21 -85.65 -17.55 9.93
CA PRO A 21 -86.05 -18.24 11.15
C PRO A 21 -86.85 -19.48 10.76
N SER A 22 -86.23 -20.65 10.85
CA SER A 22 -86.95 -21.91 10.84
C SER A 22 -87.88 -21.93 12.06
N ALA A 23 -89.17 -22.15 11.82
CA ALA A 23 -90.16 -22.19 12.87
C ALA A 23 -89.91 -23.39 13.79
N ALA A 24 -89.21 -23.17 14.90
CA ALA A 24 -89.09 -24.14 15.98
C ALA A 24 -90.47 -24.34 16.61
N PHE A 25 -91.02 -25.53 16.41
CA PHE A 25 -92.37 -25.93 16.82
C PHE A 25 -92.51 -25.90 18.35
N ALA A 26 -93.30 -24.97 18.87
CA ALA A 26 -93.59 -24.87 20.30
C ALA A 26 -94.71 -25.85 20.69
N ALA A 27 -94.39 -26.84 21.53
CA ALA A 27 -95.35 -27.77 22.10
C ALA A 27 -94.92 -28.19 23.52
N GLY A 28 -95.86 -28.16 24.49
CA GLY A 28 -95.62 -28.53 25.89
C GLY A 28 -95.41 -27.31 26.81
N ALA A 29 -95.86 -27.42 28.06
CA ALA A 29 -95.99 -26.30 29.00
C ALA A 29 -95.19 -26.48 30.30
N GLU A 30 -95.19 -25.42 31.10
CA GLU A 30 -94.60 -25.22 32.45
C GLU A 30 -93.09 -24.94 32.55
N GLY A 31 -92.75 -23.71 32.99
CA GLY A 31 -91.48 -23.40 33.66
C GLY A 31 -90.58 -22.35 33.01
N GLY A 32 -90.73 -21.08 33.41
CA GLY A 32 -89.68 -20.05 33.27
C GLY A 32 -89.40 -19.50 31.87
N LEU A 33 -88.41 -18.60 31.79
CA LEU A 33 -87.84 -18.14 30.52
C LEU A 33 -87.12 -19.32 29.85
N PRO A 34 -87.44 -19.70 28.60
CA PRO A 34 -86.90 -20.92 27.97
C PRO A 34 -85.38 -20.91 27.74
N GLN A 35 -84.73 -19.76 27.95
CA GLN A 35 -83.28 -19.60 27.86
C GLN A 35 -82.55 -19.79 29.20
N LEU A 36 -83.28 -19.96 30.30
CA LEU A 36 -82.75 -20.25 31.64
C LEU A 36 -83.19 -21.63 32.16
N ASP A 37 -83.50 -22.55 31.25
CA ASP A 37 -83.80 -23.94 31.60
C ASP A 37 -82.51 -24.69 31.98
N VAL A 38 -82.29 -24.79 33.29
CA VAL A 38 -81.14 -25.45 33.91
C VAL A 38 -81.04 -26.94 33.58
N THR A 39 -82.09 -27.59 33.06
CA THR A 39 -82.04 -29.00 32.65
C THR A 39 -81.15 -29.23 31.42
N THR A 40 -80.94 -28.20 30.59
CA THR A 40 -80.11 -28.29 29.37
C THR A 40 -78.62 -28.03 29.65
N PHE A 41 -78.29 -27.35 30.75
CA PHE A 41 -76.91 -26.95 31.07
C PHE A 41 -75.90 -28.11 31.20
N PRO A 42 -76.21 -29.28 31.80
CA PRO A 42 -75.26 -30.38 31.90
C PRO A 42 -74.78 -30.89 30.53
N THR A 43 -75.68 -30.98 29.55
CA THR A 43 -75.37 -31.40 28.18
C THR A 43 -74.51 -30.36 27.46
N GLN A 44 -74.78 -29.07 27.66
CA GLN A 44 -73.97 -27.99 27.08
C GLN A 44 -72.57 -27.93 27.70
N ILE A 45 -72.44 -28.13 29.02
CA ILE A 45 -71.16 -28.20 29.72
C ILE A 45 -70.36 -29.43 29.27
N PHE A 46 -71.01 -30.58 29.09
CA PHE A 46 -70.36 -31.78 28.55
C PHE A 46 -69.74 -31.52 27.17
N TRP A 47 -70.52 -30.97 26.22
CA TRP A 47 -70.00 -30.65 24.88
C TRP A 47 -68.96 -29.53 24.89
N LEU A 48 -69.05 -28.56 25.80
CA LEU A 48 -68.01 -27.55 26.01
C LEU A 48 -66.70 -28.21 26.46
N ILE A 49 -66.73 -29.11 27.45
CA ILE A 49 -65.54 -29.84 27.91
C ILE A 49 -64.96 -30.70 26.79
N VAL A 50 -65.80 -31.44 26.04
CA VAL A 50 -65.34 -32.29 24.92
C VAL A 50 -64.68 -31.44 23.82
N SER A 51 -65.35 -30.39 23.34
CA SER A 51 -64.81 -29.53 22.27
C SER A 51 -63.57 -28.75 22.71
N PHE A 52 -63.54 -28.23 23.94
CA PHE A 52 -62.37 -27.56 24.51
C PHE A 52 -61.19 -28.52 24.69
N THR A 53 -61.43 -29.76 25.12
CA THR A 53 -60.38 -30.79 25.25
C THR A 53 -59.79 -31.16 23.89
N VAL A 54 -60.63 -31.34 22.87
CA VAL A 54 -60.17 -31.59 21.49
C VAL A 54 -59.34 -30.41 20.95
N LEU A 55 -59.80 -29.17 21.15
CA LEU A 55 -59.07 -27.96 20.76
C LEU A 55 -57.74 -27.83 21.51
N TYR A 56 -57.72 -28.11 22.82
CA TYR A 56 -56.52 -28.08 23.64
C TYR A 56 -55.48 -29.09 23.15
N ILE A 57 -55.89 -30.34 22.89
CA ILE A 57 -55.02 -31.38 22.33
C ILE A 57 -54.50 -30.96 20.96
N PHE A 58 -55.35 -30.42 20.07
CA PHE A 58 -54.94 -29.90 18.77
C PHE A 58 -53.86 -28.80 18.89
N MET A 59 -54.08 -27.82 19.77
CA MET A 59 -53.12 -26.74 19.99
C MET A 59 -51.79 -27.23 20.58
N SER A 60 -51.86 -28.09 21.60
CA SER A 60 -50.70 -28.69 22.26
C SER A 60 -49.88 -29.58 21.33
N LYS A 61 -50.52 -30.40 20.49
CA LYS A 61 -49.84 -31.37 19.61
C LYS A 61 -49.41 -30.82 18.25
N ILE A 62 -49.99 -29.72 17.77
CA ILE A 62 -49.75 -29.23 16.40
C ILE A 62 -49.21 -27.79 16.38
N VAL A 63 -49.79 -26.86 17.13
CA VAL A 63 -49.41 -25.44 17.01
C VAL A 63 -48.23 -25.09 17.90
N VAL A 64 -48.17 -25.60 19.14
CA VAL A 64 -47.00 -25.41 20.02
C VAL A 64 -45.69 -25.92 19.40
N PRO A 65 -45.58 -27.17 18.89
CA PRO A 65 -44.33 -27.62 18.27
C PRO A 65 -43.95 -26.78 17.05
N ARG A 66 -44.91 -26.43 16.17
CA ARG A 66 -44.63 -25.58 15.00
C ARG A 66 -44.09 -24.19 15.33
N ILE A 67 -44.41 -23.65 16.50
CA ILE A 67 -43.84 -22.38 16.98
C ILE A 67 -42.46 -22.61 17.59
N ALA A 68 -42.24 -23.74 18.27
CA ALA A 68 -40.93 -24.14 18.79
C ALA A 68 -39.93 -24.35 17.64
N ASP A 69 -40.30 -25.12 16.60
CA ASP A 69 -39.47 -25.39 15.41
C ASP A 69 -38.93 -24.07 14.79
N VAL A 70 -39.80 -23.06 14.63
CA VAL A 70 -39.45 -21.75 14.06
C VAL A 70 -38.61 -20.90 15.01
N LEU A 71 -38.72 -21.10 16.32
CA LEU A 71 -37.90 -20.41 17.30
C LEU A 71 -36.50 -21.05 17.40
N GLU A 72 -36.40 -22.37 17.29
CA GLU A 72 -35.16 -23.14 17.23
C GLU A 72 -34.39 -22.80 15.95
N GLU A 73 -35.02 -22.84 14.76
CA GLU A 73 -34.40 -22.42 13.48
C GLU A 73 -33.87 -20.97 13.52
N ARG A 74 -34.53 -20.09 14.28
CA ARG A 74 -34.04 -18.71 14.50
C ARG A 74 -32.87 -18.64 15.46
N GLN A 75 -32.85 -19.46 16.51
CA GLN A 75 -31.73 -19.52 17.47
C GLN A 75 -30.50 -20.11 16.82
N ASP A 76 -30.64 -21.24 16.11
CA ASP A 76 -29.57 -21.90 15.36
C ASP A 76 -28.95 -20.96 14.33
N ARG A 77 -29.79 -20.26 13.55
CA ARG A 77 -29.31 -19.27 12.58
C ARG A 77 -28.56 -18.11 13.24
N ILE A 78 -29.03 -17.60 14.38
CA ILE A 78 -28.33 -16.55 15.12
C ILE A 78 -26.98 -17.06 15.66
N ALA A 79 -26.91 -18.32 16.08
CA ALA A 79 -25.66 -18.95 16.52
C ALA A 79 -24.66 -19.12 15.37
N ASP A 80 -25.10 -19.61 14.21
CA ASP A 80 -24.26 -19.76 13.00
C ASP A 80 -23.81 -18.41 12.42
N ASP A 81 -24.70 -17.41 12.37
CA ASP A 81 -24.37 -16.03 11.99
C ASP A 81 -23.34 -15.43 12.96
N LEU A 82 -23.42 -15.72 14.28
CA LEU A 82 -22.47 -15.25 15.29
C LEU A 82 -21.12 -15.97 15.22
N GLU A 83 -21.09 -17.30 15.11
CA GLU A 83 -19.86 -18.10 14.95
C GLU A 83 -19.13 -17.67 13.66
N THR A 84 -19.86 -17.49 12.56
CA THR A 84 -19.31 -16.99 11.30
C THR A 84 -18.75 -15.57 11.43
N ALA A 85 -19.42 -14.68 12.18
CA ALA A 85 -18.92 -13.34 12.46
C ALA A 85 -17.65 -13.35 13.33
N GLU A 86 -17.58 -14.22 14.35
CA GLU A 86 -16.38 -14.38 15.19
C GLU A 86 -15.22 -14.98 14.39
N ARG A 87 -15.45 -15.97 13.54
CA ARG A 87 -14.44 -16.52 12.61
C ARG A 87 -13.89 -15.44 11.68
N PHE A 88 -14.77 -14.70 10.98
CA PHE A 88 -14.32 -13.63 10.08
C PHE A 88 -13.61 -12.49 10.80
N LYS A 89 -13.99 -12.19 12.05
CA LYS A 89 -13.26 -11.24 12.90
C LYS A 89 -11.85 -11.76 13.21
N GLY A 90 -11.71 -13.02 13.61
CA GLY A 90 -10.41 -13.64 13.87
C GLY A 90 -9.51 -13.69 12.63
N GLU A 91 -10.07 -14.05 11.47
CA GLU A 91 -9.38 -14.00 10.17
C GLU A 91 -8.92 -12.57 9.83
N ALA A 92 -9.78 -11.56 10.00
CA ALA A 92 -9.45 -10.17 9.74
C ALA A 92 -8.38 -9.62 10.70
N GLU A 93 -8.42 -10.00 11.98
CA GLU A 93 -7.39 -9.66 12.97
C GLU A 93 -6.04 -10.34 12.64
N GLY A 94 -6.05 -11.60 12.18
CA GLY A 94 -4.87 -12.31 11.70
C GLY A 94 -4.24 -11.67 10.46
N VAL A 95 -5.04 -11.42 9.42
CA VAL A 95 -4.58 -10.74 8.18
C VAL A 95 -4.06 -9.33 8.49
N LYS A 96 -4.69 -8.61 9.43
CA LYS A 96 -4.21 -7.31 9.87
C LYS A 96 -2.84 -7.41 10.55
N ALA A 97 -2.63 -8.39 11.43
CA ALA A 97 -1.34 -8.59 12.09
C ALA A 97 -0.22 -8.94 11.07
N GLU A 98 -0.51 -9.84 10.12
CA GLU A 98 0.43 -10.19 9.03
C GLU A 98 0.74 -8.99 8.13
N TYR A 99 -0.26 -8.15 7.83
CA TYR A 99 -0.07 -6.91 7.08
C TYR A 99 0.79 -5.89 7.83
N GLU A 100 0.53 -5.67 9.13
CA GLU A 100 1.33 -4.78 9.97
C GLU A 100 2.78 -5.26 10.11
N GLN A 101 3.00 -6.58 10.26
CA GLN A 101 4.32 -7.19 10.24
C GLN A 101 5.02 -7.00 8.89
N THR A 102 4.34 -7.31 7.77
CA THR A 102 4.88 -7.15 6.41
C THR A 102 5.28 -5.69 6.14
N LEU A 103 4.51 -4.73 6.65
CA LEU A 103 4.79 -3.30 6.56
C LEU A 103 6.02 -2.89 7.38
N ALA A 104 6.20 -3.46 8.57
CA ALA A 104 7.39 -3.26 9.41
C ALA A 104 8.65 -3.84 8.75
N ASP A 105 8.60 -5.10 8.35
CA ASP A 105 9.65 -5.81 7.60
C ASP A 105 10.07 -5.05 6.34
N SER A 106 9.11 -4.54 5.56
CA SER A 106 9.37 -3.81 4.33
C SER A 106 10.06 -2.46 4.60
N ARG A 107 9.71 -1.79 5.70
CA ARG A 107 10.38 -0.56 6.14
C ARG A 107 11.80 -0.83 6.60
N GLU A 108 12.03 -1.91 7.35
CA GLU A 108 13.37 -2.30 7.79
C GLU A 108 14.26 -2.68 6.60
N LYS A 109 13.75 -3.52 5.67
CA LYS A 109 14.45 -3.90 4.43
C LYS A 109 14.78 -2.67 3.58
N ALA A 110 13.86 -1.73 3.42
CA ALA A 110 14.13 -0.47 2.71
C ALA A 110 15.22 0.35 3.40
N GLN A 111 15.16 0.53 4.73
CA GLN A 111 16.19 1.25 5.48
C GLN A 111 17.56 0.56 5.41
N ALA A 112 17.61 -0.77 5.47
CA ALA A 112 18.83 -1.55 5.32
C ALA A 112 19.43 -1.34 3.93
N LEU A 113 18.63 -1.49 2.87
CA LEU A 113 19.05 -1.25 1.49
C LEU A 113 19.53 0.19 1.27
N PHE A 114 18.86 1.20 1.85
CA PHE A 114 19.33 2.59 1.78
C PHE A 114 20.68 2.78 2.46
N ARG A 115 20.91 2.20 3.64
CA ARG A 115 22.21 2.26 4.34
C ARG A 115 23.31 1.59 3.53
N GLU A 116 23.07 0.38 3.06
CA GLU A 116 24.02 -0.40 2.24
C GLU A 116 24.37 0.32 0.93
N THR A 117 23.35 0.78 0.20
CA THR A 117 23.53 1.52 -1.06
C THR A 117 24.29 2.83 -0.82
N HIS A 118 23.98 3.56 0.25
CA HIS A 118 24.69 4.79 0.59
C HIS A 118 26.17 4.51 0.96
N GLU A 119 26.45 3.46 1.73
CA GLU A 119 27.81 3.06 2.06
C GLU A 119 28.61 2.62 0.83
N MET A 120 27.99 1.88 -0.10
CA MET A 120 28.61 1.54 -1.39
C MET A 120 28.92 2.80 -2.21
N ILE A 121 27.94 3.70 -2.39
CA ILE A 121 28.12 4.96 -3.13
C ILE A 121 29.26 5.79 -2.53
N VAL A 122 29.33 5.93 -1.20
CA VAL A 122 30.41 6.68 -0.53
C VAL A 122 31.77 6.02 -0.77
N LYS A 123 31.87 4.69 -0.72
CA LYS A 123 33.12 3.96 -1.02
C LYS A 123 33.55 4.10 -2.48
N GLU A 124 32.60 3.98 -3.42
CA GLU A 124 32.88 4.15 -4.85
C GLU A 124 33.30 5.58 -5.19
N HIS A 125 32.64 6.60 -4.64
CA HIS A 125 33.05 7.99 -4.79
C HIS A 125 34.45 8.24 -4.23
N ALA A 126 34.75 7.78 -3.01
CA ALA A 126 36.08 7.94 -2.42
C ALA A 126 37.17 7.23 -3.25
N ALA A 127 36.88 6.05 -3.81
CA ALA A 127 37.79 5.34 -4.70
C ALA A 127 38.01 6.08 -6.03
N ALA A 128 36.94 6.60 -6.64
CA ALA A 128 36.98 7.37 -7.88
C ALA A 128 37.73 8.70 -7.72
N GLU A 129 37.51 9.43 -6.61
CA GLU A 129 38.26 10.63 -6.25
C GLU A 129 39.75 10.32 -6.05
N ALA A 130 40.08 9.24 -5.35
CA ALA A 130 41.47 8.82 -5.16
C ALA A 130 42.15 8.37 -6.47
N GLU A 131 41.40 7.78 -7.42
CA GLU A 131 41.92 7.49 -8.76
C GLU A 131 42.09 8.74 -9.62
N ALA A 132 41.12 9.65 -9.61
CA ALA A 132 41.19 10.93 -10.32
C ALA A 132 42.37 11.78 -9.82
N ALA A 133 42.54 11.92 -8.50
CA ALA A 133 43.67 12.62 -7.90
C ALA A 133 45.02 12.00 -8.30
N ARG A 134 45.12 10.66 -8.34
CA ARG A 134 46.32 9.95 -8.83
C ARG A 134 46.59 10.24 -10.31
N LYS A 135 45.57 10.19 -11.18
CA LYS A 135 45.70 10.51 -12.61
C LYS A 135 46.16 11.95 -12.82
N THR A 136 45.55 12.91 -12.14
CA THR A 136 45.96 14.33 -12.18
C THR A 136 47.39 14.52 -11.70
N ALA A 137 47.80 13.88 -10.60
CA ALA A 137 49.18 13.98 -10.10
C ALA A 137 50.22 13.41 -11.09
N VAL A 138 49.88 12.36 -11.84
CA VAL A 138 50.73 11.81 -12.91
C VAL A 138 50.79 12.77 -14.10
N THR A 139 49.65 13.23 -14.63
CA THR A 139 49.63 14.11 -15.81
C THR A 139 50.25 15.48 -15.52
N THR A 140 50.11 16.02 -14.31
CA THR A 140 50.83 17.23 -13.88
C THR A 140 52.35 17.01 -13.90
N LYS A 141 52.87 15.92 -13.35
CA LYS A 141 54.32 15.61 -13.40
C LYS A 141 54.85 15.41 -14.81
N GLU A 142 54.07 14.76 -15.69
CA GLU A 142 54.41 14.61 -17.11
C GLU A 142 54.40 15.95 -17.85
N ALA A 143 53.48 16.86 -17.50
CA ALA A 143 53.45 18.22 -18.04
C ALA A 143 54.65 19.05 -17.54
N GLU A 144 54.95 19.02 -16.23
CA GLU A 144 56.11 19.68 -15.64
C GLU A 144 57.43 19.21 -16.28
N THR A 145 57.61 17.90 -16.45
CA THR A 145 58.80 17.31 -17.08
C THR A 145 58.95 17.73 -18.54
N ARG A 146 57.83 17.81 -19.26
CA ARG A 146 57.79 18.26 -20.66
C ARG A 146 58.10 19.74 -20.80
N ILE A 147 57.51 20.58 -19.95
CA ILE A 147 57.78 22.03 -19.88
C ILE A 147 59.25 22.29 -19.54
N ALA A 148 59.84 21.53 -18.61
CA ALA A 148 61.26 21.61 -18.31
C ALA A 148 62.13 21.28 -19.54
N LYS A 149 61.85 20.16 -20.23
CA LYS A 149 62.57 19.77 -21.44
C LYS A 149 62.42 20.75 -22.60
N GLU A 150 61.22 21.31 -22.80
CA GLU A 150 60.94 22.33 -23.82
C GLU A 150 61.64 23.64 -23.48
N LYS A 151 61.69 24.04 -22.20
CA LYS A 151 62.46 25.20 -21.72
C LYS A 151 63.95 25.01 -21.95
N ASP A 152 64.52 23.86 -21.61
CA ASP A 152 65.94 23.57 -21.80
C ASP A 152 66.32 23.60 -23.29
N GLY A 153 65.51 22.97 -24.14
CA GLY A 153 65.68 23.05 -25.60
C GLY A 153 65.49 24.46 -26.17
N ALA A 154 64.58 25.26 -25.62
CA ALA A 154 64.43 26.66 -26.02
C ALA A 154 65.65 27.51 -25.63
N LEU A 155 66.24 27.26 -24.45
CA LEU A 155 67.47 27.91 -24.00
C LEU A 155 68.69 27.51 -24.87
N GLU A 156 68.78 26.24 -25.28
CA GLU A 156 69.82 25.75 -26.20
C GLU A 156 69.69 26.41 -27.59
N ASN A 157 68.49 26.47 -28.15
CA ASN A 157 68.23 27.18 -29.41
C ASN A 157 68.53 28.68 -29.29
N LEU A 158 68.16 29.33 -28.18
CA LEU A 158 68.47 30.75 -27.96
C LEU A 158 69.97 31.00 -27.89
N ARG A 159 70.72 30.10 -27.22
CA ARG A 159 72.19 30.12 -27.11
C ARG A 159 72.86 29.98 -28.48
N ALA A 160 72.38 29.08 -29.33
CA ALA A 160 72.87 28.92 -30.70
C ALA A 160 72.65 30.21 -31.51
N VAL A 161 71.40 30.71 -31.56
CA VAL A 161 71.05 31.95 -32.27
C VAL A 161 71.82 33.17 -31.74
N ALA A 162 72.05 33.26 -30.43
CA ALA A 162 72.85 34.33 -29.83
C ALA A 162 74.34 34.24 -30.21
N SER A 163 74.90 33.04 -30.28
CA SER A 163 76.29 32.81 -30.70
C SER A 163 76.49 33.13 -32.19
N ASP A 164 75.56 32.70 -33.06
CA ASP A 164 75.57 33.02 -34.49
C ASP A 164 75.46 34.54 -34.71
N ALA A 165 74.52 35.20 -34.01
CA ALA A 165 74.33 36.64 -34.11
C ALA A 165 75.54 37.44 -33.59
N ALA A 166 76.16 37.01 -32.48
CA ALA A 166 77.37 37.62 -31.93
C ALA A 166 78.57 37.47 -32.89
N THR A 167 78.76 36.29 -33.48
CA THR A 167 79.83 36.01 -34.45
C THR A 167 79.65 36.82 -35.72
N ALA A 168 78.42 36.91 -36.25
CA ALA A 168 78.09 37.73 -37.41
C ALA A 168 78.31 39.23 -37.15
N ALA A 169 77.95 39.72 -35.96
CA ALA A 169 78.18 41.11 -35.56
C ALA A 169 79.68 41.43 -35.41
N MET A 170 80.44 40.57 -34.73
CA MET A 170 81.89 40.74 -34.54
C MET A 170 82.66 40.71 -35.87
N THR A 171 82.31 39.77 -36.76
CA THR A 171 82.91 39.66 -38.10
C THR A 171 82.69 40.94 -38.91
N LYS A 172 81.47 41.52 -38.87
CA LYS A 172 81.17 42.77 -39.56
C LYS A 172 81.85 44.01 -38.95
N LEU A 173 82.09 44.03 -37.64
CA LEU A 173 82.68 45.18 -36.95
C LEU A 173 84.22 45.19 -36.98
N THR A 174 84.86 44.02 -36.95
CA THR A 174 86.32 43.91 -36.80
C THR A 174 87.04 43.42 -38.05
N GLY A 175 86.34 42.79 -39.00
CA GLY A 175 86.92 42.24 -40.23
C GLY A 175 87.83 41.02 -40.02
N ILE A 176 87.91 40.47 -38.80
CA ILE A 176 88.74 39.33 -38.43
C ILE A 176 87.82 38.19 -37.96
N SER A 177 88.13 36.96 -38.38
CA SER A 177 87.47 35.76 -37.88
C SER A 177 87.79 35.58 -36.39
N VAL A 178 86.75 35.58 -35.54
CA VAL A 178 86.89 35.32 -34.09
C VAL A 178 86.81 33.82 -33.84
N ASP A 179 87.48 33.32 -32.80
CA ASP A 179 87.40 31.91 -32.40
C ASP A 179 86.02 31.56 -31.81
N ASP A 180 85.33 30.59 -32.41
CA ASP A 180 83.97 30.18 -32.03
C ASP A 180 83.89 29.72 -30.56
N THR A 181 84.96 29.13 -30.00
CA THR A 181 84.97 28.65 -28.61
C THR A 181 85.06 29.81 -27.61
N ALA A 182 85.65 30.93 -28.01
CA ALA A 182 85.67 32.16 -27.23
C ALA A 182 84.31 32.89 -27.27
N VAL A 183 83.65 32.93 -28.43
CA VAL A 183 82.29 33.51 -28.55
C VAL A 183 81.28 32.72 -27.72
N GLY A 184 81.32 31.38 -27.81
CA GLY A 184 80.48 30.50 -26.98
C GLY A 184 80.61 30.81 -25.49
N LYS A 185 81.84 30.80 -24.95
CA LYS A 185 82.11 31.11 -23.53
C LYS A 185 81.68 32.52 -23.10
N ALA A 186 81.73 33.50 -23.99
CA ALA A 186 81.25 34.86 -23.69
C ALA A 186 79.71 34.92 -23.64
N VAL A 187 79.03 34.20 -24.54
CA VAL A 187 77.57 34.03 -24.52
C VAL A 187 77.11 33.19 -23.33
N ASP A 188 77.84 32.13 -22.93
CA ASP A 188 77.65 31.39 -21.66
C ASP A 188 77.56 32.39 -20.49
N ALA A 189 78.64 33.15 -20.28
CA ALA A 189 78.76 34.06 -19.14
C ALA A 189 77.65 35.13 -19.13
N ALA A 190 77.34 35.72 -20.29
CA ALA A 190 76.27 36.72 -20.41
C ALA A 190 74.87 36.14 -20.16
N MET A 191 74.61 34.90 -20.59
CA MET A 191 73.34 34.19 -20.35
C MET A 191 73.19 33.82 -18.87
N THR A 192 74.25 33.33 -18.22
CA THR A 192 74.23 33.01 -16.78
C THR A 192 74.04 34.27 -15.92
N GLN A 193 74.64 35.40 -16.31
CA GLN A 193 74.52 36.67 -15.58
C GLN A 193 73.13 37.35 -15.73
N ARG A 194 72.32 36.92 -16.71
CA ARG A 194 70.93 37.38 -16.91
C ARG A 194 69.85 36.36 -16.51
N GLY A 195 70.25 35.11 -16.24
CA GLY A 195 69.35 34.00 -15.90
C GLY A 195 69.21 33.73 -14.40
N ALA A 196 69.85 34.55 -13.56
CA ALA A 196 69.68 34.61 -12.11
C ALA A 196 68.89 35.87 -11.71
#